data_AF-A0A7V3U3N1-F1
#
_entry.id   AF-A0A7V3U3N1-F1
#
_cell.length_a   1.000
_cell.length_b   1.000
_cell.length_c   1.000
_cell.angle_alpha   90.00
_cell.angle_beta   90.00
_cell.angle_gamma   90.00
#
_symmetry.space_group_name_H-M   'P 1'
#
loop_
_entity.id
_entity.type
_entity.pdbx_description
1 polymer ?
#
loop_
_entity_poly.entity_id
_entity_poly.type
_entity_poly.pdbx_seq_one_letter_code
_entity_poly.pdbx_strand_id
1 'polypeptide(L)'
;MTYDLYIGDRTFSSWSLRGWLMFEKFNIPCRTHMAGLYSGTLKQDLAELAPARYVPAMRTPDGIAVGDTQAMAETLAERHPDAGL
;
A
#
# COMPACT_ATOMS: atom_id res chain seq x y z
N MET A 1 4.79 -10.72 -11.22
CA MET A 1 5.19 -9.53 -10.45
C MET A 1 3.91 -8.97 -9.84
N THR A 2 3.79 -9.04 -8.52
CA THR A 2 2.57 -8.66 -7.77
C THR A 2 2.77 -7.28 -7.16
N TYR A 3 1.70 -6.63 -6.69
CA TYR A 3 1.83 -5.42 -5.87
C TYR A 3 2.49 -5.75 -4.53
N ASP A 4 3.28 -4.81 -4.01
CA ASP A 4 3.69 -4.79 -2.61
C ASP A 4 2.98 -3.63 -1.90
N LEU A 5 2.41 -3.89 -0.73
CA LEU A 5 1.73 -2.90 0.10
C LEU A 5 2.35 -2.89 1.49
N TYR A 6 2.91 -1.75 1.89
CA TYR A 6 3.49 -1.52 3.20
C TYR A 6 2.47 -0.79 4.06
N ILE A 7 2.13 -1.36 5.21
CA ILE A 7 1.09 -0.84 6.12
C ILE A 7 1.53 -0.94 7.58
N GLY A 8 0.99 -0.06 8.42
CA GLY A 8 0.97 -0.31 9.86
C GLY A 8 -0.19 -1.22 10.24
N ASP A 9 -0.39 -1.44 11.54
CA ASP A 9 -1.51 -2.23 12.03
C ASP A 9 -2.86 -1.63 11.55
N ARG A 10 -3.64 -2.43 10.82
CA ARG A 10 -4.92 -2.05 10.21
C ARG A 10 -6.00 -1.72 11.23
N THR A 11 -5.87 -2.21 12.47
CA THR A 11 -6.82 -1.92 13.55
C THR A 11 -6.54 -0.59 14.23
N PHE A 12 -5.31 -0.08 14.13
CA PHE A 12 -4.87 1.16 14.78
C PHE A 12 -4.58 2.32 13.80
N SER A 13 -4.38 2.02 12.51
CA SER A 13 -4.14 3.02 11.47
C SER A 13 -5.23 2.97 10.40
N SER A 14 -6.15 3.95 10.43
CA SER A 14 -7.22 4.07 9.44
C SER A 14 -6.71 4.27 8.01
N TRP A 15 -5.56 4.92 7.85
CA TRP A 15 -4.86 5.04 6.56
C TRP A 15 -4.37 3.69 6.06
N SER A 16 -3.75 2.89 6.93
CA SER A 16 -3.28 1.54 6.60
C SER A 16 -4.45 0.61 6.25
N LEU A 17 -5.56 0.71 7.00
CA LEU A 17 -6.79 -0.01 6.69
C LEU A 17 -7.33 0.37 5.32
N ARG A 18 -7.37 1.67 4.99
CA ARG A 18 -7.82 2.15 3.69
C ARG A 18 -6.99 1.56 2.55
N GLY A 19 -5.67 1.62 2.65
CA GLY A 19 -4.78 1.04 1.64
C GLY A 19 -4.99 -0.47 1.47
N TRP A 20 -5.15 -1.21 2.57
CA TRP A 20 -5.39 -2.66 2.52
C TRP A 20 -6.76 -3.04 1.93
N LEU A 21 -7.83 -2.30 2.28
CA LEU A 21 -9.18 -2.57 1.79
C LEU A 21 -9.29 -2.44 0.26
N MET A 22 -8.49 -1.58 -0.38
CA MET A 22 -8.47 -1.47 -1.85
C MET A 22 -8.03 -2.77 -2.53
N PHE A 23 -7.16 -3.55 -1.90
CA PHE A 23 -6.75 -4.85 -2.45
C PHE A 23 -7.72 -5.95 -2.03
N GLU A 24 -8.07 -6.01 -0.75
CA GLU A 24 -8.92 -7.07 -0.21
C GLU A 24 -10.33 -7.03 -0.80
N LYS A 25 -10.98 -5.86 -0.81
CA LYS A 25 -12.39 -5.72 -1.23
C LYS A 25 -12.59 -6.10 -2.69
N PHE A 26 -11.58 -5.83 -3.51
CA PHE A 26 -11.62 -5.98 -4.96
C PHE A 26 -10.83 -7.20 -5.45
N ASN A 27 -10.37 -8.06 -4.53
CA ASN A 27 -9.62 -9.29 -4.81
C ASN A 27 -8.39 -9.06 -5.70
N ILE A 28 -7.70 -7.93 -5.53
CA ILE A 28 -6.46 -7.63 -6.27
C ILE A 28 -5.29 -8.28 -5.54
N PRO A 29 -4.54 -9.21 -6.17
CA PRO A 29 -3.42 -9.88 -5.51
C PRO A 29 -2.34 -8.89 -5.07
N CYS A 30 -1.98 -8.93 -3.79
CA CYS A 30 -0.99 -8.04 -3.21
C CYS A 30 -0.22 -8.72 -2.07
N ARG A 31 1.10 -8.51 -2.04
CA ARG A 31 1.94 -8.89 -0.92
C ARG A 31 1.92 -7.78 0.11
N THR A 32 1.39 -8.07 1.29
CA THR A 32 1.33 -7.10 2.38
C THR A 32 2.57 -7.21 3.27
N HIS A 33 3.19 -6.07 3.57
CA HIS A 33 4.33 -5.92 4.48
C HIS A 33 3.89 -5.09 5.68
N MET A 34 4.09 -5.63 6.88
CA MET A 34 3.81 -4.91 8.11
C MET A 34 5.03 -4.06 8.47
N ALA A 35 4.88 -2.74 8.43
CA ALA A 35 5.89 -1.79 8.86
C ALA A 35 5.69 -1.44 10.34
N GLY A 36 6.79 -1.24 11.04
CA GLY A 36 6.83 -0.88 12.45
C GLY A 36 6.46 0.57 12.72
N LEU A 37 5.22 0.96 12.38
CA LEU A 37 4.67 2.30 12.59
C LEU A 37 4.75 2.75 14.05
N TYR A 38 4.52 1.82 14.99
CA TYR A 38 4.53 2.08 16.44
C TYR A 38 5.75 1.50 17.17
N SER A 39 6.61 0.75 16.49
CA SER A 39 7.83 0.15 17.06
C SER A 39 9.10 0.95 16.77
N GLY A 40 9.00 2.02 15.96
CA GLY A 40 10.13 2.89 15.61
C GLY A 40 11.00 2.40 14.44
N THR A 41 10.64 1.28 13.80
CA THR A 41 11.40 0.72 12.66
C THR A 41 10.91 1.21 11.29
N LEU A 42 9.83 2.00 11.24
CA LEU A 42 9.17 2.46 10.01
C LEU A 42 10.13 2.95 8.92
N LYS A 43 11.14 3.76 9.28
CA LYS A 43 12.10 4.31 8.30
C LYS A 43 12.96 3.23 7.65
N GLN A 44 13.33 2.20 8.41
CA GLN A 44 14.13 1.07 7.92
C GLN A 44 13.25 0.17 7.04
N ASP A 45 12.01 -0.09 7.47
CA ASP A 45 11.06 -0.93 6.73
C ASP A 45 10.69 -0.32 5.37
N LEU A 46 10.68 1.01 5.25
CA LEU A 46 10.39 1.73 4.01
C LEU A 46 11.65 2.10 3.19
N ALA A 47 12.85 1.68 3.59
CA ALA A 47 14.09 2.10 2.94
C ALA A 47 14.14 1.72 1.44
N GLU A 48 13.57 0.58 1.07
CA GLU A 48 13.49 0.09 -0.31
C GLU A 48 12.43 0.80 -1.16
N LEU A 49 11.59 1.65 -0.53
CA LEU A 49 10.45 2.31 -1.16
C LEU A 49 10.63 3.83 -1.24
N ALA A 50 11.87 4.30 -1.19
CA ALA A 50 12.19 5.73 -1.29
C ALA A 50 11.48 6.37 -2.50
N PRO A 51 10.84 7.55 -2.33
CA PRO A 51 10.94 8.47 -1.19
C PRO A 51 9.85 8.28 -0.10
N ALA A 52 9.15 7.15 -0.04
CA ALA A 52 8.08 6.93 0.93
C ALA A 52 8.58 7.08 2.39
N ARG A 53 7.81 7.80 3.21
CA ARG A 53 8.10 8.05 4.63
C ARG A 53 6.94 7.73 5.57
N TYR A 54 5.82 7.33 5.00
CA TYR A 54 4.57 7.07 5.70
C TYR A 54 3.93 5.80 5.13
N VAL A 55 2.98 5.25 5.88
CA VAL A 55 2.14 4.13 5.45
C VAL A 55 0.68 4.60 5.38
N PRO A 56 -0.12 4.07 4.44
CA PRO A 56 0.22 3.02 3.49
C PRO A 56 1.13 3.51 2.36
N ALA A 57 1.95 2.62 1.82
CA ALA A 57 2.71 2.85 0.60
C ALA A 57 2.71 1.59 -0.28
N MET A 58 2.43 1.76 -1.57
CA MET A 58 2.34 0.69 -2.55
C MET A 58 3.55 0.73 -3.48
N ARG A 59 4.00 -0.43 -3.95
CA ARG A 59 4.82 -0.58 -5.15
C ARG A 59 4.06 -1.41 -6.18
N THR A 60 3.94 -0.88 -7.40
CA THR A 60 3.30 -1.60 -8.51
C THR A 60 4.19 -2.74 -9.03
N PRO A 61 3.64 -3.69 -9.82
CA PRO A 61 4.43 -4.76 -10.45
C PRO A 61 5.64 -4.27 -11.28
N ASP A 62 5.52 -3.08 -11.86
CA ASP A 62 6.52 -2.36 -12.66
C ASP A 62 7.47 -1.49 -11.81
N GLY A 63 7.36 -1.54 -10.48
CA GLY A 63 8.30 -0.91 -9.56
C GLY A 63 7.98 0.54 -9.18
N ILE A 64 6.82 1.07 -9.57
CA ILE A 64 6.43 2.46 -9.24
C ILE A 64 5.94 2.53 -7.79
N ALA A 65 6.54 3.42 -7.00
CA ALA A 65 6.13 3.68 -5.62
C ALA A 65 5.00 4.73 -5.57
N VAL A 66 3.93 4.43 -4.83
CA VAL A 66 2.76 5.31 -4.64
C VAL A 66 2.48 5.44 -3.13
N GLY A 67 2.59 6.65 -2.60
CA GLY A 67 2.53 6.91 -1.14
C GLY A 67 1.26 7.62 -0.65
N ASP A 68 0.30 7.90 -1.53
CA ASP A 68 -0.96 8.56 -1.19
C ASP A 68 -2.14 7.64 -1.51
N THR A 69 -3.12 7.55 -0.60
CA THR A 69 -4.24 6.61 -0.77
C THR A 69 -5.17 6.96 -1.92
N GLN A 70 -5.35 8.24 -2.25
CA GLN A 70 -6.16 8.65 -3.40
C GLN A 70 -5.44 8.27 -4.70
N ALA A 71 -4.13 8.55 -4.77
CA ALA A 71 -3.31 8.13 -5.90
C ALA A 71 -3.28 6.59 -6.05
N MET A 72 -3.25 5.84 -4.95
CA MET A 72 -3.37 4.38 -4.97
C MET A 72 -4.71 3.93 -5.58
N ALA A 73 -5.84 4.51 -5.16
CA ALA A 73 -7.15 4.16 -5.71
C ALA A 73 -7.22 4.44 -7.21
N GLU A 74 -6.82 5.62 -7.66
CA GLU A 74 -6.81 5.98 -9.08
C GLU A 74 -5.89 5.06 -9.89
N THR A 75 -4.68 4.79 -9.38
CA THR A 75 -3.73 3.85 -10.03
C THR A 75 -4.31 2.44 -10.13
N LEU A 76 -5.02 1.96 -9.11
CA LEU A 76 -5.64 0.64 -9.12
C LEU A 76 -6.86 0.61 -10.05
N ALA A 77 -7.68 1.65 -10.07
CA ALA A 77 -8.82 1.76 -10.98
C ALA A 77 -8.37 1.79 -12.45
N GLU A 78 -7.30 2.53 -12.78
CA GLU A 78 -6.73 2.57 -14.13
C GLU A 78 -6.16 1.22 -14.57
N ARG A 79 -5.54 0.47 -13.66
CA ARG A 79 -4.88 -0.81 -13.96
C ARG A 79 -5.82 -2.01 -13.90
N HIS A 80 -6.93 -1.89 -13.18
CA HIS A 80 -7.96 -2.92 -13.01
C HIS A 80 -9.34 -2.33 -13.31
N PRO A 81 -9.61 -1.89 -14.56
CA PRO A 81 -10.85 -1.18 -14.90
C PRO A 81 -12.12 -2.01 -14.65
N ASP A 82 -12.00 -3.34 -14.71
CA ASP A 82 -13.12 -4.27 -14.49
C ASP A 82 -13.35 -4.61 -13.01
N ALA A 83 -12.50 -4.14 -12.09
CA ALA A 83 -12.62 -4.43 -10.66
C ALA A 83 -13.75 -3.64 -9.98
N GLY A 84 -14.16 -2.50 -10.56
CA GLY A 84 -15.21 -1.64 -10.01
C GLY A 84 -14.77 -0.81 -8.79
N LEU A 85 -13.49 -0.43 -8.75
CA LEU A 85 -12.86 0.36 -7.68
C LEU A 85 -13.34 1.82 -7.64
#